data_AF-A0A956MZE6-F1
#
_entry.id   AF-A0A956MZE6-F1
#
_cell.length_a   1.000
_cell.length_b   1.000
_cell.length_c   1.000
_cell.angle_alpha   90.00
_cell.angle_beta   90.00
_cell.angle_gamma   90.00
#
_symmetry.space_group_name_H-M   'P 1'
#
loop_
_entity.id
_entity.type
_entity.pdbx_description
1 polymer ?
#
loop_
_entity_poly.entity_id
_entity_poly.type
_entity_poly.pdbx_seq_one_letter_code
_entity_poly.pdbx_strand_id
1 'polypeptide(L)'
;MVIGLVKDGDEILSQNNKETAHRFHMASALLGECAELILWTDADNLIEEAGDIEFYFYGLQASCGMEAKLEAYHNEHGVELEILKNAEELFNLSKKEFIYGKEINWKDKQYAFNKFRTSLNSFYIENNINLIDVYDFNYKKLGERYKGHKYTDEQAISRNDKKDKQNPDS
;
A
#
# COMPACT_ATOMS: atom_id res chain seq x y z
N MET A 1 -17.55 -23.01 16.81
CA MET A 1 -17.46 -23.58 15.45
C MET A 1 -16.60 -22.72 14.53
N VAL A 2 -16.81 -21.40 14.43
CA VAL A 2 -15.98 -20.51 13.59
C VAL A 2 -14.55 -20.31 14.12
N ILE A 3 -14.35 -20.27 15.44
CA ILE A 3 -13.00 -20.12 16.05
C ILE A 3 -12.04 -21.23 15.62
N GLY A 4 -12.52 -22.46 15.43
CA GLY A 4 -11.69 -23.59 14.96
C GLY A 4 -11.33 -23.53 13.46
N LEU A 5 -11.85 -22.56 12.71
CA LEU A 5 -11.49 -22.32 11.30
C LEU A 5 -10.43 -21.22 11.14
N VAL A 6 -10.15 -20.47 12.21
CA VAL A 6 -9.10 -19.45 12.19
C VAL A 6 -7.76 -20.17 12.19
N LYS A 7 -6.92 -19.86 11.20
CA LYS A 7 -5.58 -20.43 11.14
C LYS A 7 -4.79 -19.99 12.37
N ASP A 8 -4.12 -20.94 12.99
CA ASP A 8 -3.34 -20.69 14.19
C ASP A 8 -2.14 -19.75 13.89
N GLY A 9 -1.85 -18.86 14.84
CA GLY A 9 -0.77 -17.88 14.69
C GLY A 9 0.62 -18.52 14.63
N ASP A 10 0.86 -19.55 15.43
CA ASP A 10 2.12 -20.30 15.41
C ASP A 10 2.27 -21.05 14.08
N GLU A 11 1.16 -21.58 13.54
CA GLU A 11 1.16 -22.20 12.23
C GLU A 11 1.54 -21.18 11.13
N ILE A 12 0.96 -19.98 11.15
CA ILE A 12 1.34 -18.90 10.21
C ILE A 12 2.84 -18.59 10.33
N LEU A 13 3.37 -18.41 11.54
CA LEU A 13 4.78 -18.11 11.73
C LEU A 13 5.70 -19.22 11.22
N SER A 14 5.33 -20.49 11.45
CA SER A 14 6.13 -21.65 11.05
C SER A 14 6.26 -21.84 9.52
N GLN A 15 5.32 -21.29 8.75
CA GLN A 15 5.24 -21.45 7.29
C GLN A 15 5.78 -20.23 6.53
N ASN A 16 6.27 -19.21 7.25
CA ASN A 16 6.67 -17.94 6.68
C ASN A 16 8.16 -17.66 6.76
N ASN A 17 8.58 -16.66 6.00
CA ASN A 17 9.93 -16.11 6.06
C ASN A 17 9.89 -14.57 6.06
N LYS A 18 11.05 -13.96 6.23
CA LYS A 18 11.19 -12.49 6.26
C LYS A 18 10.71 -11.84 4.97
N GLU A 19 10.86 -12.50 3.83
CA GLU A 19 10.46 -11.99 2.52
C GLU A 19 8.93 -11.96 2.37
N THR A 20 8.23 -13.04 2.74
CA THR A 20 6.76 -13.10 2.68
C THR A 20 6.12 -12.16 3.70
N ALA A 21 6.72 -12.05 4.90
CA ALA A 21 6.29 -11.10 5.93
C ALA A 21 6.44 -9.65 5.46
N HIS A 22 7.56 -9.31 4.82
CA HIS A 22 7.79 -7.97 4.30
C HIS A 22 6.82 -7.62 3.16
N ARG A 23 6.57 -8.54 2.22
CA ARG A 23 5.57 -8.37 1.16
C ARG A 23 4.15 -8.19 1.71
N PHE A 24 3.81 -8.93 2.76
CA PHE A 24 2.53 -8.78 3.44
C PHE A 24 2.40 -7.41 4.10
N HIS A 25 3.42 -6.97 4.85
CA HIS A 25 3.47 -5.64 5.46
C HIS A 25 3.30 -4.53 4.41
N MET A 26 4.09 -4.53 3.34
CA MET A 26 4.00 -3.49 2.31
C MET A 26 2.62 -3.47 1.66
N ALA A 27 2.05 -4.63 1.33
CA ALA A 27 0.74 -4.70 0.71
C ALA A 27 -0.42 -4.37 1.67
N SER A 28 -0.31 -4.70 2.96
CA SER A 28 -1.34 -4.34 3.95
C SER A 28 -1.35 -2.86 4.23
N ALA A 29 -0.18 -2.23 4.30
CA ALA A 29 -0.08 -0.79 4.51
C ALA A 29 -0.53 -0.02 3.26
N LEU A 30 -0.14 -0.46 2.06
CA LEU A 30 -0.66 0.09 0.80
C LEU A 30 -2.19 0.12 0.76
N LEU A 31 -2.84 -1.02 1.10
CA LEU A 31 -4.30 -1.09 1.15
C LEU A 31 -4.90 -0.11 2.18
N GLY A 32 -4.24 0.05 3.33
CA GLY A 32 -4.62 1.02 4.35
C GLY A 32 -4.59 2.45 3.85
N GLU A 33 -3.47 2.89 3.27
CA GLU A 33 -3.34 4.26 2.75
C GLU A 33 -4.29 4.51 1.57
N CYS A 34 -4.56 3.51 0.72
CA CYS A 34 -5.60 3.61 -0.31
C CYS A 34 -7.01 3.74 0.27
N ALA A 35 -7.30 3.13 1.42
CA ALA A 35 -8.58 3.32 2.09
C ALA A 35 -8.66 4.70 2.77
N GLU A 36 -7.56 5.18 3.36
CA GLU A 36 -7.45 6.54 3.91
C GLU A 36 -7.74 7.59 2.83
N LEU A 37 -7.11 7.46 1.65
CA LEU A 37 -7.30 8.33 0.48
C LEU A 37 -8.78 8.55 0.12
N ILE A 38 -9.60 7.51 0.24
CA ILE A 38 -10.99 7.50 -0.22
C ILE A 38 -11.95 7.97 0.86
N LEU A 39 -11.68 7.62 2.10
CA LEU A 39 -12.63 7.77 3.20
C LEU A 39 -12.36 9.01 4.08
N TRP A 40 -11.13 9.53 4.09
CA TRP A 40 -10.71 10.50 5.13
C TRP A 40 -9.91 11.69 4.59
N THR A 41 -9.69 11.79 3.28
CA THR A 41 -8.82 12.82 2.70
C THR A 41 -9.60 14.09 2.40
N ASP A 42 -9.23 15.17 3.08
CA ASP A 42 -9.50 16.52 2.60
C ASP A 42 -8.52 16.86 1.46
N ALA A 43 -8.89 17.85 0.62
CA ALA A 43 -8.07 18.21 -0.54
C ALA A 43 -6.63 18.62 -0.17
N ASP A 44 -6.43 19.10 1.07
CA ASP A 44 -5.13 19.57 1.57
C ASP A 44 -4.17 18.40 1.90
N ASN A 45 -4.68 17.22 2.27
CA ASN A 45 -3.85 16.05 2.57
C ASN A 45 -3.64 15.11 1.37
N LEU A 46 -4.19 15.42 0.20
CA LEU A 46 -4.17 14.56 -0.98
C LEU A 46 -2.76 14.16 -1.45
N ILE A 47 -1.83 15.11 -1.43
CA ILE A 47 -0.42 14.88 -1.80
C ILE A 47 0.29 14.02 -0.74
N GLU A 48 -0.06 14.18 0.54
CA GLU A 48 0.50 13.36 1.61
C GLU A 48 0.11 11.89 1.46
N GLU A 49 -1.18 11.63 1.26
CA GLU A 49 -1.70 10.26 1.09
C GLU A 49 -1.17 9.60 -0.18
N ALA A 50 -1.10 10.34 -1.29
CA ALA A 50 -0.45 9.87 -2.51
C ALA A 50 1.03 9.49 -2.25
N GLY A 51 1.72 10.26 -1.40
CA GLY A 51 3.10 9.97 -0.99
C GLY A 51 3.23 8.66 -0.22
N ASP A 52 2.36 8.43 0.75
CA ASP A 52 2.37 7.18 1.54
C ASP A 52 2.00 5.97 0.66
N ILE A 53 1.05 6.11 -0.27
CA ILE A 53 0.73 5.11 -1.28
C ILE A 53 1.97 4.76 -2.14
N GLU A 54 2.66 5.76 -2.69
CA GLU A 54 3.87 5.53 -3.49
C GLU A 54 4.98 4.86 -2.68
N PHE A 55 5.14 5.23 -1.41
CA PHE A 55 6.12 4.60 -0.52
C PHE A 55 5.89 3.10 -0.38
N TYR A 56 4.68 2.70 -0.01
CA TYR A 56 4.36 1.28 0.19
C TYR A 56 4.31 0.51 -1.13
N PHE A 57 3.84 1.13 -2.20
CA PHE A 57 3.83 0.52 -3.52
C PHE A 57 5.25 0.26 -4.04
N TYR A 58 6.16 1.23 -3.90
CA TYR A 58 7.56 1.07 -4.26
C TYR A 58 8.26 0.01 -3.40
N GLY A 59 8.01 0.01 -2.09
CA GLY A 59 8.51 -1.03 -1.18
C GLY A 59 8.05 -2.43 -1.60
N LEU A 60 6.78 -2.58 -1.97
CA LEU A 60 6.23 -3.84 -2.45
C LEU A 60 6.88 -4.27 -3.78
N GLN A 61 7.02 -3.35 -4.74
CA GLN A 61 7.71 -3.59 -6.01
C GLN A 61 9.15 -4.08 -5.81
N ALA A 62 9.92 -3.37 -4.98
CA ALA A 62 11.30 -3.72 -4.65
C ALA A 62 11.40 -5.12 -4.01
N SER A 63 10.50 -5.44 -3.08
CA SER A 63 10.46 -6.76 -2.42
C SER A 63 10.08 -7.92 -3.35
N CYS A 64 9.49 -7.62 -4.50
CA CYS A 64 9.18 -8.59 -5.56
C CYS A 64 10.22 -8.59 -6.70
N GLY A 65 11.15 -7.63 -6.73
CA GLY A 65 12.03 -7.42 -7.88
C GLY A 65 11.25 -7.06 -9.16
N MET A 66 10.14 -6.34 -9.03
CA MET A 66 9.21 -6.03 -10.11
C MET A 66 9.08 -4.53 -10.35
N GLU A 67 8.88 -4.16 -11.61
CA GLU A 67 8.56 -2.80 -12.00
C GLU A 67 7.17 -2.77 -12.63
N ALA A 68 6.27 -1.96 -12.06
CA ALA A 68 4.95 -1.73 -12.63
C ALA A 68 5.07 -0.90 -13.90
N LYS A 69 4.32 -1.28 -14.93
CA LYS A 69 4.24 -0.58 -16.21
C LYS A 69 2.83 -0.08 -16.43
N LEU A 70 2.72 1.02 -17.16
CA LEU A 70 1.43 1.48 -17.65
C LEU A 70 0.94 0.54 -18.73
N GLU A 71 -0.24 -0.02 -18.51
CA GLU A 71 -0.96 -0.83 -19.47
C GLU A 71 -2.30 -0.18 -19.82
N ALA A 72 -2.83 -0.54 -20.99
CA ALA A 72 -4.19 -0.21 -21.35
C ALA A 72 -5.13 -0.94 -20.39
N TYR A 73 -5.57 -0.22 -19.36
CA TYR A 73 -6.51 -0.70 -18.36
C TYR A 73 -7.71 0.23 -18.37
N HIS A 74 -8.89 -0.34 -18.50
CA HIS A 74 -10.14 0.39 -18.50
C HIS A 74 -10.71 0.36 -17.08
N ASN A 75 -10.82 1.52 -16.46
CA ASN A 75 -11.51 1.66 -15.18
C ASN A 75 -13.00 1.38 -15.39
N GLU A 76 -13.54 0.38 -14.70
CA GLU A 76 -14.97 0.05 -14.76
C GLU A 76 -15.79 0.96 -13.83
N HIS A 77 -15.12 1.52 -12.81
CA HIS A 77 -15.69 2.39 -11.79
C HIS A 77 -14.93 3.73 -11.72
N GLY A 78 -15.34 4.60 -10.78
CA GLY A 78 -14.55 5.79 -10.42
C GLY A 78 -13.13 5.40 -10.00
N VAL A 79 -12.17 6.27 -10.31
CA VAL A 79 -10.75 5.95 -10.21
C VAL A 79 -10.31 5.62 -8.78
N GLU A 80 -10.93 6.24 -7.78
CA GLU A 80 -10.73 5.96 -6.36
C GLU A 80 -11.07 4.50 -6.03
N LEU A 81 -12.22 4.02 -6.48
CA LEU A 81 -12.65 2.65 -6.23
C LEU A 81 -11.75 1.64 -6.96
N GLU A 82 -11.27 1.98 -8.15
CA GLU A 82 -10.33 1.13 -8.89
C GLU A 82 -8.96 1.03 -8.19
N ILE A 83 -8.46 2.11 -7.61
CA ILE A 83 -7.24 2.08 -6.79
C ILE A 83 -7.43 1.09 -5.63
N LEU A 84 -8.53 1.20 -4.88
CA LEU A 84 -8.79 0.33 -3.74
C LEU A 84 -8.91 -1.14 -4.14
N LYS A 85 -9.65 -1.42 -5.22
CA LYS A 85 -9.84 -2.77 -5.77
C LYS A 85 -8.50 -3.37 -6.20
N ASN A 86 -7.65 -2.60 -6.88
CA ASN A 86 -6.34 -3.07 -7.33
C ASN A 86 -5.34 -3.22 -6.17
N ALA A 87 -5.42 -2.38 -5.12
CA ALA A 87 -4.65 -2.56 -3.89
C ALA A 87 -5.07 -3.83 -3.14
N GLU A 88 -6.37 -4.11 -3.07
CA GLU A 88 -6.93 -5.32 -2.46
C GLU A 88 -6.43 -6.59 -3.14
N GLU A 89 -6.29 -6.56 -4.46
CA GLU A 89 -5.75 -7.67 -5.23
C GLU A 89 -4.27 -7.94 -4.89
N LEU A 90 -3.44 -6.87 -4.81
CA LEU A 90 -2.04 -6.97 -4.38
C LEU A 90 -1.93 -7.50 -2.95
N PHE A 91 -2.77 -6.99 -2.03
CA PHE A 91 -2.88 -7.49 -0.66
C PHE A 91 -3.25 -8.97 -0.63
N ASN A 92 -4.26 -9.39 -1.40
CA ASN A 92 -4.69 -10.77 -1.45
C ASN A 92 -3.63 -11.73 -1.96
N LEU A 93 -2.83 -11.31 -2.96
CA LEU A 93 -1.70 -12.10 -3.44
C LEU A 93 -0.62 -12.25 -2.36
N SER A 94 -0.27 -11.17 -1.65
CA SER A 94 0.68 -11.24 -0.53
C SER A 94 0.13 -12.04 0.66
N LYS A 95 -1.18 -11.94 0.95
CA LYS A 95 -1.88 -12.72 1.97
C LYS A 95 -1.87 -14.21 1.65
N LYS A 96 -2.08 -14.60 0.39
CA LYS A 96 -2.04 -16.00 -0.03
C LYS A 96 -0.67 -16.62 0.19
N GLU A 97 0.38 -15.86 -0.10
CA GLU A 97 1.74 -16.26 0.16
C GLU A 97 2.03 -16.35 1.66
N PHE A 98 1.78 -15.28 2.40
CA PHE A 98 2.11 -15.19 3.82
C PHE A 98 1.22 -16.09 4.68
N ILE A 99 -0.11 -15.93 4.63
CA ILE A 99 -1.00 -16.66 5.54
C ILE A 99 -1.20 -18.11 5.10
N TYR A 100 -1.20 -18.42 3.80
CA TYR A 100 -1.54 -19.76 3.30
C TYR A 100 -0.36 -20.56 2.75
N GLY A 101 0.86 -20.00 2.71
CA GLY A 101 2.03 -20.68 2.15
C GLY A 101 1.88 -21.03 0.66
N LYS A 102 0.99 -20.33 -0.05
CA LYS A 102 0.72 -20.62 -1.47
C LYS A 102 1.81 -20.02 -2.35
N GLU A 103 2.24 -20.80 -3.32
CA GLU A 103 3.13 -20.31 -4.38
C GLU A 103 2.44 -19.17 -5.15
N ILE A 104 3.21 -18.12 -5.43
CA ILE A 104 2.73 -16.97 -6.19
C ILE A 104 2.83 -17.25 -7.69
N ASN A 105 1.73 -17.01 -8.40
CA ASN A 105 1.80 -16.79 -9.84
C ASN A 105 2.35 -15.38 -10.11
N TRP A 106 3.63 -15.32 -10.48
CA TRP A 106 4.34 -14.06 -10.71
C TRP A 106 3.78 -13.25 -11.88
N LYS A 107 3.12 -13.90 -12.86
CA LYS A 107 2.44 -13.18 -13.95
C LYS A 107 1.21 -12.43 -13.43
N ASP A 108 0.41 -13.09 -12.61
CA ASP A 108 -0.78 -12.46 -12.00
C ASP A 108 -0.34 -11.31 -11.09
N LYS A 109 0.76 -11.47 -10.36
CA LYS A 109 1.31 -10.40 -9.53
C LYS A 109 1.81 -9.21 -10.33
N GLN A 110 2.54 -9.44 -11.42
CA GLN A 110 2.95 -8.38 -12.34
C GLN A 110 1.74 -7.65 -12.95
N TYR A 111 0.70 -8.40 -13.34
CA TYR A 111 -0.52 -7.81 -13.87
C TYR A 111 -1.24 -6.94 -12.83
N ALA A 112 -1.33 -7.39 -11.58
CA ALA A 112 -1.89 -6.60 -10.48
C ALA A 112 -1.09 -5.30 -10.23
N PHE A 113 0.24 -5.35 -10.29
CA PHE A 113 1.10 -4.16 -10.22
C PHE A 113 0.78 -3.16 -11.33
N ASN A 114 0.64 -3.64 -12.57
CA ASN A 114 0.36 -2.79 -13.73
C ASN A 114 -1.02 -2.12 -13.61
N LYS A 115 -2.05 -2.88 -13.23
CA LYS A 115 -3.39 -2.34 -12.98
C LYS A 115 -3.39 -1.24 -11.91
N PHE A 116 -2.76 -1.52 -10.77
CA PHE A 116 -2.66 -0.54 -9.69
C PHE A 116 -1.97 0.74 -10.14
N ARG A 117 -0.83 0.62 -10.84
CA ARG A 117 -0.11 1.78 -11.39
C ARG A 117 -0.95 2.56 -12.39
N THR A 118 -1.69 1.89 -13.29
CA THR A 118 -2.57 2.59 -14.22
C THR A 118 -3.71 3.32 -13.50
N SER A 119 -4.36 2.69 -12.51
CA SER A 119 -5.41 3.37 -11.72
C SER A 119 -4.86 4.56 -10.94
N LEU A 120 -3.67 4.42 -10.32
CA LEU A 120 -3.04 5.50 -9.56
C LEU A 120 -2.65 6.68 -10.46
N ASN A 121 -2.10 6.41 -11.65
CA ASN A 121 -1.79 7.47 -12.61
C ASN A 121 -3.05 8.15 -13.14
N SER A 122 -4.14 7.41 -13.34
CA SER A 122 -5.43 8.00 -13.73
C SER A 122 -5.93 8.97 -12.65
N PHE A 123 -5.80 8.60 -11.38
CA PHE A 123 -6.18 9.44 -10.25
C PHE A 123 -5.35 10.72 -10.19
N TYR A 124 -4.04 10.62 -10.42
CA TYR A 124 -3.18 11.80 -10.49
C TYR A 124 -3.59 12.75 -11.61
N ILE A 125 -3.95 12.21 -12.79
CA ILE A 125 -4.43 13.02 -13.91
C ILE A 125 -5.75 13.72 -13.55
N GLU A 126 -6.72 12.97 -13.00
CA GLU A 126 -8.05 13.52 -12.66
C GLU A 126 -7.97 14.59 -11.56
N ASN A 127 -7.02 14.46 -10.63
CA ASN A 127 -6.84 15.40 -9.51
C ASN A 127 -5.75 16.45 -9.75
N ASN A 128 -5.18 16.54 -10.97
CA ASN A 128 -4.08 17.45 -11.30
C ASN A 128 -2.85 17.33 -10.36
N ILE A 129 -2.56 16.12 -9.90
CA ILE A 129 -1.42 15.82 -9.04
C ILE A 129 -0.19 15.56 -9.90
N ASN A 130 0.91 16.26 -9.60
CA ASN A 130 2.20 15.99 -10.20
C ASN A 130 2.99 15.00 -9.34
N LEU A 131 3.43 13.89 -9.94
CA LEU A 131 4.19 12.84 -9.27
C LEU A 131 5.50 13.36 -8.65
N ILE A 132 6.12 14.38 -9.24
CA ILE A 132 7.33 15.00 -8.69
C ILE A 132 7.02 15.63 -7.33
N ASP A 133 5.91 16.34 -7.21
CA ASP A 133 5.51 16.99 -5.96
C ASP A 133 5.19 15.95 -4.88
N VAL A 134 4.58 14.83 -5.26
CA VAL A 134 4.33 13.68 -4.37
C VAL A 134 5.65 13.12 -3.82
N TYR A 135 6.64 12.90 -4.68
CA TYR A 135 7.93 12.38 -4.27
C TYR A 135 8.71 13.36 -3.39
N ASP A 136 8.72 14.65 -3.73
CA ASP A 136 9.42 15.67 -2.97
C ASP A 136 8.80 15.85 -1.58
N PHE A 137 7.47 15.89 -1.50
CA PHE A 137 6.76 15.96 -0.22
C PHE A 137 7.06 14.73 0.64
N ASN A 138 6.95 13.54 0.06
CA ASN A 138 7.17 12.30 0.78
C ASN A 138 8.63 12.16 1.24
N TYR A 139 9.61 12.52 0.41
CA TYR A 139 11.02 12.50 0.78
C TYR A 139 11.32 13.44 1.95
N LYS A 140 10.76 14.65 1.93
CA LYS A 140 10.89 15.62 3.04
C LYS A 140 10.27 15.06 4.32
N LYS A 141 9.03 14.59 4.25
CA LYS A 141 8.28 14.01 5.38
C LYS A 141 9.03 12.82 5.99
N LEU A 142 9.44 11.87 5.17
CA LEU A 142 10.16 10.68 5.62
C LEU A 142 11.56 11.01 6.14
N GLY A 143 12.22 12.04 5.60
CA GLY A 143 13.51 12.54 6.12
C GLY A 143 13.39 13.12 7.53
N GLU A 144 12.29 13.80 7.85
CA GLU A 144 11.99 14.29 9.21
C GLU A 144 11.67 13.13 10.17
N ARG A 145 10.89 12.15 9.70
CA ARG A 145 10.45 11.00 10.50
C ARG A 145 11.58 9.99 10.77
N TYR A 146 12.44 9.73 9.78
CA TYR A 146 13.52 8.75 9.85
C TYR A 146 14.88 9.43 9.76
N LYS A 147 15.37 9.97 10.89
CA LYS A 147 16.70 10.61 10.95
C LYS A 147 17.77 9.65 10.47
N GLY A 148 18.51 10.04 9.43
CA GLY A 148 19.51 9.20 8.75
C GLY A 148 18.95 8.29 7.65
N HIS A 149 17.70 8.51 7.21
CA HIS A 149 16.99 7.77 6.16
C HIS A 149 16.93 6.25 6.40
N LYS A 150 16.78 5.85 7.67
CA LYS A 150 16.62 4.45 8.08
C LYS A 150 15.42 4.31 9.00
N TYR A 151 14.60 3.30 8.74
CA TYR A 151 13.47 2.93 9.58
C TYR A 151 13.95 2.38 10.93
N THR A 152 13.30 2.79 12.02
CA THR A 152 13.39 2.16 13.34
C THR A 152 12.01 2.13 13.99
N ASP A 153 11.75 1.12 14.82
CA ASP A 153 10.46 0.99 15.51
C ASP A 153 10.23 2.13 16.50
N GLU A 154 11.30 2.62 17.17
CA GLU A 154 11.21 3.76 18.07
C GLU A 154 10.81 5.05 17.34
N GLN A 155 11.32 5.26 16.11
CA GLN A 155 10.92 6.38 15.28
C GLN A 155 9.48 6.25 14.76
N ALA A 156 8.99 5.04 14.51
CA ALA A 156 7.60 4.82 14.09
C ALA A 156 6.62 5.08 15.24
N ILE A 157 6.94 4.63 16.46
CA ILE A 157 6.10 4.80 17.66
C ILE A 157 6.05 6.26 18.12
N SER A 158 7.16 7.01 18.00
CA SER A 158 7.27 8.39 18.51
C SER A 158 6.73 9.47 17.57
N ARG A 159 6.05 9.08 16.48
CA ARG A 159 5.45 9.99 15.51
C ARG A 159 4.26 10.76 16.11
N ASN A 160 4.41 12.07 16.24
CA ASN A 160 3.39 12.98 16.79
C ASN A 160 2.45 13.60 15.72
N ASP A 161 2.66 13.27 14.44
CA ASP A 161 1.99 13.87 13.29
C ASP A 161 0.69 13.16 12.90
N LYS A 162 0.54 11.86 13.17
CA LYS A 162 -0.77 11.19 13.16
C LYS A 162 -1.46 11.40 14.52
N LYS A 163 -2.00 12.59 14.79
CA LYS A 163 -3.10 12.68 15.76
C LYS A 163 -4.25 11.89 15.14
N ASP A 164 -4.83 10.94 15.87
CA ASP A 164 -5.93 10.09 15.39
C ASP A 164 -6.90 10.91 14.52
N LYS A 165 -6.92 10.65 13.21
CA LYS A 165 -7.77 11.35 12.24
C LYS A 165 -9.22 11.06 12.64
N GLN A 166 -9.82 11.97 13.43
CA GLN A 166 -11.21 11.82 13.85
C GLN A 166 -12.11 12.05 12.64
N ASN A 167 -13.19 11.27 12.58
CA ASN A 167 -14.17 11.38 11.53
C ASN A 167 -14.79 12.79 11.61
N PRO A 168 -14.84 13.59 10.54
CA PRO A 168 -15.52 14.88 10.59
C PRO A 168 -17.00 14.78 11.01
N ASP A 169 -17.58 13.58 11.02
CA ASP A 169 -18.94 13.28 11.48
C ASP A 169 -19.04 12.70 12.92
N SER A 170 -17.97 12.70 13.73
CA SER A 170 -18.01 12.27 15.15
C SER A 170 -18.17 13.40 16.15
#